data_AF-A0A954XE18-F1
#
_entry.id   AF-A0A954XE18-F1
#
_cell.length_a   1.000
_cell.length_b   1.000
_cell.length_c   1.000
_cell.angle_alpha   90.00
_cell.angle_beta   90.00
_cell.angle_gamma   90.00
#
_symmetry.space_group_name_H-M   'P 1'
#
loop_
_entity.id
_entity.type
_entity.pdbx_description
1 polymer ?
#
loop_
_entity_poly.entity_id
_entity_poly.type
_entity_poly.pdbx_seq_one_letter_code
_entity_poly.pdbx_strand_id
1 'polypeptide(L)'
;MRKLIGQLPDSPAPEQISFNLERGKRTKLLGMVVDDMLAATKVAGKSWHKRPDDEKDQIVRMLLDNDRDDDVIIERLVNQHGFSAAGAEAAVSLDFPPGYASLSLLAIDKLLPHLERGLVYQSESDPEQSALHAAGYLRQDELLRRVFDRLPDPARMNPQDCPIGEIPNPVVRRALVELRKVVNAIIREYGKPTAVHVEMARSVRMGAKARSEYNSVMREREQRRDTAAGEIATLKQTYPAMASLRVNRDSILRYLLWDEQNHECMYCGQAISQQQLYGGDVDVDHILPYSRCLDDSQANKVICHRQCNHDKRNRTPYEWLANTDSDRYERICQQANSLMRKKKMPYGKYRKFLQEELDLDKFIARQLNDTGYIARATAAYLGCLFDAPHRVLGLKGQYTSELRWQWGLNTLLRDDDENRKSRDDHRHHAIDALIVALTNRSRLQKLSTIRKAGYFDRNTGEVYTLPEPWEEFRVSAREKVASIKVSHRVERKISGSLHEDTQYGPTEHSDTFVVRKSLENLSANEVSSIRDETIRR
;
A
#
# COMPACT_ATOMS: atom_id res chain seq x y z
N MET A 1 34.88 7.49 -4.57
CA MET A 1 34.21 7.79 -5.86
C MET A 1 34.72 9.10 -6.48
N ARG A 2 34.59 10.27 -5.83
CA ARG A 2 35.17 11.55 -6.32
C ARG A 2 36.66 11.46 -6.70
N LYS A 3 37.48 10.86 -5.83
CA LYS A 3 38.90 10.59 -6.10
C LYS A 3 39.17 9.67 -7.30
N LEU A 4 38.26 8.73 -7.60
CA LEU A 4 38.42 7.77 -8.70
C LEU A 4 37.99 8.40 -10.03
N ILE A 5 36.91 9.20 -10.04
CA ILE A 5 36.45 9.91 -11.25
C ILE A 5 37.39 11.06 -11.59
N GLY A 6 37.90 11.80 -10.60
CA GLY A 6 38.89 12.86 -10.84
C GLY A 6 40.26 12.36 -11.33
N GLN A 7 40.44 11.04 -11.50
CA GLN A 7 41.60 10.44 -12.15
C GLN A 7 41.37 10.11 -13.63
N LEU A 8 40.13 10.27 -14.13
CA LEU A 8 39.82 10.07 -15.55
C LEU A 8 40.27 11.31 -16.36
N PRO A 9 40.73 11.12 -17.61
CA PRO A 9 41.06 12.23 -18.52
C PRO A 9 39.87 13.20 -18.66
N ASP A 10 40.15 14.50 -18.72
CA ASP A 10 39.16 15.57 -18.94
C ASP A 10 38.03 15.67 -17.88
N SER A 11 38.18 15.00 -16.75
CA SER A 11 37.21 15.11 -15.65
C SER A 11 37.43 16.39 -14.83
N PRO A 12 36.36 17.06 -14.34
CA PRO A 12 36.49 18.21 -13.46
C PRO A 12 37.29 17.88 -12.20
N ALA A 13 37.85 18.90 -11.56
CA ALA A 13 38.48 18.72 -10.25
C ALA A 13 37.49 18.02 -9.28
N PRO A 14 37.93 17.06 -8.44
CA PRO A 14 37.04 16.32 -7.55
C PRO A 14 36.09 17.17 -6.71
N GLU A 15 36.48 18.40 -6.38
CA GLU A 15 35.73 19.40 -5.64
C GLU A 15 34.56 20.01 -6.44
N GLN A 16 34.65 19.99 -7.77
CA GLN A 16 33.64 20.49 -8.71
C GLN A 16 32.61 19.42 -9.11
N ILE A 17 32.86 18.15 -8.76
CA ILE A 17 31.95 17.05 -9.03
C ILE A 17 30.90 16.96 -7.92
N SER A 18 29.63 17.12 -8.27
CA SER A 18 28.50 16.92 -7.36
C SER A 18 27.64 15.74 -7.82
N PHE A 19 27.37 14.78 -6.95
CA PHE A 19 26.47 13.68 -7.27
C PHE A 19 25.04 14.05 -6.89
N ASN A 20 24.09 13.79 -7.79
CA ASN A 20 22.66 13.92 -7.50
C ASN A 20 22.23 13.10 -6.26
N LEU A 21 22.88 11.96 -6.02
CA LEU A 21 22.64 11.05 -4.90
C LEU A 21 23.26 11.53 -3.57
N GLU A 22 24.29 12.39 -3.59
CA GLU A 22 24.85 13.04 -2.38
C GLU A 22 23.95 14.15 -1.83
N ARG A 23 22.97 14.63 -2.62
CA ARG A 23 21.94 15.59 -2.13
C ARG A 23 20.95 14.94 -1.16
N GLY A 24 20.86 13.62 -1.14
CA GLY A 24 20.24 12.86 -0.05
C GLY A 24 21.31 12.43 0.94
N LYS A 25 20.99 12.29 2.22
CA LYS A 25 21.91 11.82 3.28
C LYS A 25 22.46 10.38 3.08
N ARG A 26 22.47 9.84 1.87
CA ARG A 26 23.10 8.55 1.53
C ARG A 26 24.60 8.72 1.58
N THR A 27 25.22 8.13 2.59
CA THR A 27 26.67 8.16 2.82
C THR A 27 27.42 7.11 2.00
N LYS A 28 26.71 6.17 1.35
CA LYS A 28 27.28 5.08 0.56
C LYS A 28 26.36 4.68 -0.62
N LEU A 29 26.96 4.10 -1.65
CA LEU A 29 26.24 3.31 -2.67
C LEU A 29 26.35 1.84 -2.30
N LEU A 30 25.25 1.10 -2.43
CA LEU A 30 25.28 -0.35 -2.28
C LEU A 30 25.89 -0.95 -3.55
N GLY A 31 26.84 -1.87 -3.37
CA GLY A 31 27.42 -2.64 -4.47
C GLY A 31 26.56 -3.87 -4.81
N MET A 32 27.18 -4.88 -5.40
CA MET A 32 26.55 -6.18 -5.66
C MET A 32 26.41 -6.95 -4.34
N VAL A 33 25.25 -6.82 -3.69
CA VAL A 33 24.98 -7.40 -2.37
C VAL A 33 25.12 -8.92 -2.37
N VAL A 34 24.61 -9.58 -3.42
CA VAL A 34 24.69 -11.04 -3.58
C VAL A 34 26.15 -11.50 -3.70
N ASP A 35 26.96 -10.81 -4.51
CA ASP A 35 28.40 -11.08 -4.60
C ASP A 35 29.13 -10.89 -3.27
N ASP A 36 28.81 -9.83 -2.51
CA ASP A 36 29.41 -9.58 -1.20
C ASP A 36 29.11 -10.73 -0.22
N MET A 37 27.87 -11.23 -0.23
CA MET A 37 27.46 -12.37 0.60
C MET A 37 28.21 -13.66 0.23
N LEU A 38 28.36 -13.95 -1.06
CA LEU A 38 29.03 -15.16 -1.55
C LEU A 38 30.55 -15.07 -1.44
N ALA A 39 31.12 -13.87 -1.58
CA ALA A 39 32.56 -13.62 -1.42
C ALA A 39 33.04 -13.64 0.04
N ALA A 40 32.14 -13.78 1.02
CA ALA A 40 32.50 -13.93 2.41
C ALA A 40 33.46 -15.11 2.60
N THR A 41 34.49 -14.94 3.45
CA THR A 41 35.55 -15.95 3.67
C THR A 41 35.02 -17.32 4.08
N LYS A 42 33.90 -17.34 4.81
CA LYS A 42 33.23 -18.57 5.26
C LYS A 42 32.40 -19.26 4.18
N VAL A 43 32.22 -18.65 3.01
CA VAL A 43 31.42 -19.14 1.88
C VAL A 43 32.36 -19.51 0.72
N ALA A 44 32.54 -18.63 -0.27
CA ALA A 44 33.47 -18.86 -1.39
C ALA A 44 34.78 -18.06 -1.26
N GLY A 45 34.81 -17.02 -0.41
CA GLY A 45 35.96 -16.14 -0.26
C GLY A 45 36.24 -15.25 -1.49
N LYS A 46 37.40 -14.57 -1.48
CA LYS A 46 37.77 -13.59 -2.52
C LYS A 46 37.91 -14.17 -3.94
N SER A 47 38.02 -15.49 -4.09
CA SER A 47 38.03 -16.15 -5.40
C SER A 47 36.69 -16.00 -6.13
N TRP A 48 35.59 -15.77 -5.41
CA TRP A 48 34.27 -15.51 -5.99
C TRP A 48 34.29 -14.43 -7.07
N HIS A 49 34.97 -13.31 -6.81
CA HIS A 49 35.04 -12.20 -7.76
C HIS A 49 35.81 -12.51 -9.04
N LYS A 50 36.62 -13.59 -9.06
CA LYS A 50 37.37 -14.03 -10.24
C LYS A 50 36.58 -15.00 -11.12
N ARG A 51 35.42 -15.47 -10.65
CA ARG A 51 34.56 -16.37 -11.44
C ARG A 51 33.91 -15.62 -12.60
N PRO A 52 33.72 -16.28 -13.76
CA PRO A 52 32.88 -15.78 -14.85
C PRO A 52 31.45 -15.48 -14.37
N ASP A 53 30.81 -14.45 -14.94
CA ASP A 53 29.48 -14.01 -14.48
C ASP A 53 28.37 -15.04 -14.80
N ASP A 54 28.51 -15.80 -15.89
CA ASP A 54 27.62 -16.93 -16.22
C ASP A 54 27.68 -18.04 -15.17
N GLU A 55 28.88 -18.33 -14.66
CA GLU A 55 29.07 -19.29 -13.58
C GLU A 55 28.44 -18.79 -12.27
N LYS A 56 28.64 -17.50 -11.93
CA LYS A 56 28.01 -16.89 -10.75
C LYS A 56 26.49 -16.95 -10.84
N ASP A 57 25.93 -16.60 -11.99
CA ASP A 57 24.49 -16.66 -12.25
C ASP A 57 23.94 -18.07 -12.08
N GLN A 58 24.65 -19.08 -12.58
CA GLN A 58 24.26 -20.49 -12.43
C GLN A 58 24.22 -20.90 -10.96
N ILE A 59 25.25 -20.54 -10.19
CA ILE A 59 25.34 -20.83 -8.76
C ILE A 59 24.21 -20.13 -8.00
N VAL A 60 23.97 -18.84 -8.25
CA VAL A 60 22.90 -18.08 -7.58
C VAL A 60 21.53 -18.66 -7.93
N ARG A 61 21.27 -19.02 -9.19
CA ARG A 61 20.00 -19.67 -9.58
C ARG A 61 19.80 -21.01 -8.88
N MET A 62 20.87 -21.79 -8.71
CA MET A 62 20.81 -23.06 -7.99
C MET A 62 20.47 -22.86 -6.51
N LEU A 63 21.08 -21.85 -5.87
CA LEU A 63 20.82 -21.50 -4.47
C LEU A 63 19.43 -20.89 -4.23
N LEU A 64 18.79 -20.36 -5.28
CA LEU A 64 17.41 -19.84 -5.23
C LEU A 64 16.36 -20.92 -5.55
N ASP A 65 16.77 -22.10 -6.00
CA ASP A 65 15.87 -23.19 -6.41
C ASP A 65 15.37 -23.96 -5.17
N ASN A 66 14.25 -23.49 -4.61
CA ASN A 66 13.64 -24.09 -3.41
C ASN A 66 13.03 -25.49 -3.64
N ASP A 67 12.96 -25.97 -4.89
CA ASP A 67 12.41 -27.28 -5.22
C ASP A 67 13.46 -28.40 -5.10
N ARG A 68 14.71 -28.06 -4.76
CA ARG A 68 15.81 -29.01 -4.60
C ARG A 68 16.20 -29.17 -3.14
N ASP A 69 16.59 -30.40 -2.81
CA ASP A 69 17.15 -30.74 -1.51
C ASP A 69 18.48 -30.01 -1.30
N ASP A 70 18.65 -29.40 -0.13
CA ASP A 70 19.86 -28.68 0.29
C ASP A 70 21.10 -29.56 0.12
N ASP A 71 20.99 -30.86 0.42
CA ASP A 71 22.09 -31.82 0.28
C ASP A 71 22.55 -31.96 -1.19
N VAL A 72 21.62 -31.92 -2.13
CA VAL A 72 21.91 -31.99 -3.58
C VAL A 72 22.58 -30.71 -4.07
N ILE A 73 22.17 -29.56 -3.52
CA ILE A 73 22.80 -28.27 -3.85
C ILE A 73 24.23 -28.25 -3.30
N ILE A 74 24.43 -28.68 -2.05
CA ILE A 74 25.76 -28.76 -1.41
C ILE A 74 26.69 -29.65 -2.22
N GLU A 75 26.24 -30.85 -2.61
CA GLU A 75 27.03 -31.78 -3.40
C GLU A 75 27.51 -31.14 -4.72
N ARG A 76 26.61 -30.44 -5.43
CA ARG A 76 26.96 -29.76 -6.69
C ARG A 76 27.91 -28.59 -6.48
N LEU A 77 27.73 -27.80 -5.43
CA LEU A 77 28.64 -26.70 -5.11
C LEU A 77 30.07 -27.20 -4.87
N VAL A 78 30.22 -28.31 -4.15
CA VAL A 78 31.51 -28.93 -3.88
C VAL A 78 32.10 -29.54 -5.15
N ASN A 79 31.34 -30.42 -5.82
CA ASN A 79 31.86 -31.25 -6.91
C ASN A 79 32.02 -30.49 -8.24
N GLN A 80 31.13 -29.54 -8.54
CA GLN A 80 31.09 -28.85 -9.85
C GLN A 80 31.63 -27.43 -9.77
N HIS A 81 31.46 -26.76 -8.63
CA HIS A 81 31.85 -25.36 -8.46
C HIS A 81 33.04 -25.16 -7.49
N GLY A 82 33.61 -26.23 -6.93
CA GLY A 82 34.83 -26.17 -6.13
C GLY A 82 34.70 -25.43 -4.80
N PHE A 83 33.50 -25.44 -4.19
CA PHE A 83 33.32 -24.96 -2.83
C PHE A 83 33.92 -25.97 -1.83
N SER A 84 34.36 -25.48 -0.67
CA SER A 84 34.60 -26.38 0.47
C SER A 84 33.26 -26.86 1.03
N ALA A 85 33.22 -28.03 1.69
CA ALA A 85 31.98 -28.54 2.29
C ALA A 85 31.34 -27.52 3.25
N ALA A 86 32.13 -26.96 4.17
CA ALA A 86 31.68 -25.90 5.07
C ALA A 86 31.24 -24.62 4.33
N GLY A 87 31.90 -24.28 3.22
CA GLY A 87 31.54 -23.13 2.39
C GLY A 87 30.22 -23.33 1.64
N ALA A 88 29.95 -24.55 1.18
CA ALA A 88 28.72 -24.93 0.51
C ALA A 88 27.52 -24.92 1.49
N GLU A 89 27.68 -25.51 2.67
CA GLU A 89 26.68 -25.42 3.76
C GLU A 89 26.38 -23.95 4.12
N ALA A 90 27.43 -23.13 4.24
CA ALA A 90 27.29 -21.71 4.52
C ALA A 90 26.58 -20.95 3.37
N ALA A 91 26.76 -21.36 2.11
CA ALA A 91 26.11 -20.77 0.94
C ALA A 91 24.59 -21.03 0.93
N VAL A 92 24.19 -22.27 1.19
CA VAL A 92 22.77 -22.66 1.26
C VAL A 92 22.05 -21.96 2.42
N SER A 93 22.77 -21.67 3.50
CA SER A 93 22.25 -20.95 4.66
C SER A 93 22.13 -19.42 4.46
N LEU A 94 22.49 -18.88 3.30
CA LEU A 94 22.40 -17.44 3.02
C LEU A 94 20.96 -16.98 2.82
N ASP A 95 20.62 -15.81 3.39
CA ASP A 95 19.31 -15.18 3.25
C ASP A 95 19.39 -14.09 2.16
N PHE A 96 19.18 -14.47 0.90
CA PHE A 96 19.29 -13.54 -0.23
C PHE A 96 18.21 -12.44 -0.18
N PRO A 97 18.52 -11.22 -0.69
CA PRO A 97 17.54 -10.15 -0.77
C PRO A 97 16.29 -10.60 -1.57
N PRO A 98 15.08 -10.49 -1.01
CA PRO A 98 13.87 -10.93 -1.69
C PRO A 98 13.46 -9.94 -2.78
N GLY A 99 12.86 -10.47 -3.86
CA GLY A 99 12.22 -9.68 -4.90
C GLY A 99 12.63 -10.08 -6.32
N TYR A 100 12.01 -9.44 -7.30
CA TYR A 100 12.31 -9.61 -8.72
C TYR A 100 12.61 -8.26 -9.35
N ALA A 101 13.49 -8.25 -10.33
CA ALA A 101 13.67 -7.09 -11.19
C ALA A 101 12.40 -6.83 -12.04
N SER A 102 12.21 -5.59 -12.49
CA SER A 102 11.08 -5.22 -13.36
C SER A 102 11.21 -5.71 -14.80
N LEU A 103 12.38 -6.20 -15.18
CA LEU A 103 12.72 -6.69 -16.51
C LEU A 103 13.09 -8.16 -16.42
N SER A 104 12.70 -8.94 -17.42
CA SER A 104 13.15 -10.33 -17.56
C SER A 104 14.63 -10.39 -17.93
N LEU A 105 15.28 -11.53 -17.66
CA LEU A 105 16.67 -11.77 -18.07
C LEU A 105 16.87 -11.53 -19.57
N LEU A 106 15.96 -12.04 -20.41
CA LEU A 106 15.99 -11.81 -21.86
C LEU A 106 15.99 -10.32 -22.24
N ALA A 107 15.23 -9.49 -21.52
CA ALA A 107 15.20 -8.05 -21.77
C ALA A 107 16.49 -7.38 -21.27
N ILE A 108 17.00 -7.79 -20.10
CA ILE A 108 18.26 -7.29 -19.54
C ILE A 108 19.42 -7.62 -20.49
N ASP A 109 19.53 -8.85 -20.98
CA ASP A 109 20.60 -9.29 -21.89
C ASP A 109 20.64 -8.49 -23.19
N LYS A 110 19.47 -8.06 -23.69
CA LYS A 110 19.37 -7.19 -24.87
C LYS A 110 19.68 -5.73 -24.57
N LEU A 111 19.32 -5.23 -23.39
CA LEU A 111 19.48 -3.82 -23.02
C LEU A 111 20.89 -3.51 -22.50
N LEU A 112 21.50 -4.42 -21.75
CA LEU A 112 22.74 -4.18 -21.01
C LEU A 112 23.90 -3.78 -21.94
N PRO A 113 24.17 -4.44 -23.08
CA PRO A 113 25.25 -4.03 -23.98
C PRO A 113 25.08 -2.61 -24.52
N HIS A 114 23.83 -2.13 -24.62
CA HIS A 114 23.53 -0.79 -25.10
C HIS A 114 23.75 0.27 -24.01
N LEU A 115 23.39 -0.06 -22.78
CA LEU A 115 23.66 0.78 -21.60
C LEU A 115 25.16 0.90 -21.33
N GLU A 116 25.92 -0.19 -21.47
CA GLU A 116 27.38 -0.21 -21.30
C GLU A 116 28.11 0.66 -22.33
N ARG A 117 27.56 0.80 -23.54
CA ARG A 117 28.05 1.75 -24.56
C ARG A 117 27.73 3.22 -24.24
N GLY A 118 26.98 3.49 -23.17
CA GLY A 118 26.64 4.85 -22.73
C GLY A 118 25.28 5.37 -23.21
N LEU A 119 24.45 4.54 -23.87
CA LEU A 119 23.09 4.93 -24.21
C LEU A 119 22.24 5.05 -22.95
N VAL A 120 21.32 6.02 -22.92
CA VAL A 120 20.39 6.15 -21.80
C VAL A 120 19.30 5.09 -21.90
N TYR A 121 18.78 4.62 -20.76
CA TYR A 121 17.73 3.61 -20.74
C TYR A 121 16.56 3.97 -21.67
N GLN A 122 16.07 5.20 -21.54
CA GLN A 122 15.01 5.76 -22.37
C GLN A 122 15.31 7.23 -22.67
N SER A 123 15.39 7.57 -23.95
CA SER A 123 15.48 8.96 -24.42
C SER A 123 14.11 9.41 -24.95
N GLU A 124 13.64 10.58 -24.50
CA GLU A 124 12.37 11.14 -24.98
C GLU A 124 12.52 11.82 -26.36
N SER A 125 13.63 12.54 -26.54
CA SER A 125 13.87 13.42 -27.69
C SER A 125 14.62 12.76 -28.85
N ASP A 126 15.38 11.70 -28.57
CA ASP A 126 16.27 11.08 -29.56
C ASP A 126 16.29 9.55 -29.41
N PRO A 127 15.59 8.80 -30.28
CA PRO A 127 15.58 7.34 -30.26
C PRO A 127 16.96 6.69 -30.40
N GLU A 128 17.90 7.32 -31.10
CA GLU A 128 19.24 6.74 -31.34
C GLU A 128 20.06 6.70 -30.04
N GLN A 129 19.79 7.62 -29.11
CA GLN A 129 20.42 7.67 -27.79
C GLN A 129 19.75 6.72 -26.78
N SER A 130 18.78 5.92 -27.20
CA SER A 130 17.96 5.10 -26.31
C SER A 130 18.32 3.62 -26.40
N ALA A 131 18.72 3.03 -25.26
CA ALA A 131 18.98 1.60 -25.15
C ALA A 131 17.75 0.74 -25.48
N LEU A 132 16.54 1.18 -25.09
CA LEU A 132 15.28 0.52 -25.47
C LEU A 132 15.14 0.33 -26.99
N HIS A 133 15.31 1.41 -27.76
CA HIS A 133 15.18 1.37 -29.22
C HIS A 133 16.31 0.55 -29.86
N ALA A 134 17.54 0.70 -29.39
CA ALA A 134 18.68 -0.08 -29.86
C ALA A 134 18.46 -1.60 -29.64
N ALA A 135 17.81 -1.98 -28.54
CA ALA A 135 17.44 -3.36 -28.25
C ALA A 135 16.23 -3.87 -29.05
N GLY A 136 15.64 -3.03 -29.91
CA GLY A 136 14.46 -3.35 -30.71
C GLY A 136 13.13 -3.24 -29.96
N TYR A 137 13.10 -2.55 -28.81
CA TYR A 137 11.89 -2.29 -28.05
C TYR A 137 11.33 -0.90 -28.33
N LEU A 138 10.00 -0.80 -28.31
CA LEU A 138 9.28 0.47 -28.40
C LEU A 138 8.97 1.01 -27.01
N ARG A 139 8.91 2.34 -26.88
CA ARG A 139 8.42 3.01 -25.67
C ARG A 139 6.91 2.82 -25.53
N GLN A 140 6.42 3.00 -24.30
CA GLN A 140 5.02 2.76 -23.97
C GLN A 140 4.03 3.64 -24.77
N ASP A 141 4.47 4.82 -25.18
CA ASP A 141 3.75 5.80 -26.00
C ASP A 141 3.84 5.52 -27.51
N GLU A 142 4.83 4.75 -27.95
CA GLU A 142 5.00 4.32 -29.34
C GLU A 142 4.29 3.00 -29.66
N LEU A 143 3.92 2.25 -28.63
CA LEU A 143 3.12 1.05 -28.78
C LEU A 143 1.79 1.40 -29.45
N LEU A 144 1.61 0.96 -30.70
CA LEU A 144 0.34 1.01 -31.40
C LEU A 144 -0.66 0.13 -30.65
N ARG A 145 -1.64 0.77 -30.00
CA ARG A 145 -2.72 0.08 -29.31
C ARG A 145 -3.97 0.08 -30.18
N ARG A 146 -4.67 -1.05 -30.16
CA ARG A 146 -5.97 -1.15 -30.81
C ARG A 146 -6.95 -0.17 -30.16
N VAL A 147 -7.55 0.69 -30.97
CA VAL A 147 -8.68 1.52 -30.56
C VAL A 147 -9.95 0.71 -30.71
N PHE A 148 -10.79 0.74 -29.68
CA PHE A 148 -12.08 0.04 -29.67
C PHE A 148 -13.24 1.03 -29.79
N ASP A 149 -14.32 0.58 -30.41
CA ASP A 149 -15.59 1.34 -30.45
C ASP A 149 -16.32 1.30 -29.10
N ARG A 150 -16.10 0.23 -28.34
CA ARG A 150 -16.66 -0.02 -27.00
C ARG A 150 -15.61 -0.66 -26.13
N LEU A 151 -15.69 -0.46 -24.82
CA LEU A 151 -14.73 -1.04 -23.90
C LEU A 151 -14.77 -2.59 -23.97
N PRO A 152 -13.62 -3.25 -24.19
CA PRO A 152 -13.53 -4.71 -24.29
C PRO A 152 -13.82 -5.35 -22.93
N ASP A 153 -13.97 -6.68 -22.85
CA ASP A 153 -14.12 -7.35 -21.54
C ASP A 153 -12.74 -7.44 -20.85
N PRO A 154 -12.54 -6.86 -19.64
CA PRO A 154 -11.25 -6.92 -18.93
C PRO A 154 -10.76 -8.35 -18.70
N ALA A 155 -11.64 -9.34 -18.61
CA ALA A 155 -11.26 -10.73 -18.37
C ALA A 155 -10.79 -11.47 -19.63
N ARG A 156 -11.11 -10.96 -20.83
CA ARG A 156 -10.81 -11.60 -22.12
C ARG A 156 -9.91 -10.73 -23.01
N MET A 157 -9.42 -9.63 -22.46
CA MET A 157 -8.61 -8.66 -23.17
C MET A 157 -7.16 -9.13 -23.20
N ASN A 158 -6.51 -9.02 -24.35
CA ASN A 158 -5.08 -9.25 -24.44
C ASN A 158 -4.35 -8.13 -23.67
N PRO A 159 -3.45 -8.46 -22.71
CA PRO A 159 -2.60 -7.47 -22.04
C PRO A 159 -1.84 -6.52 -23.00
N GLN A 160 -1.51 -6.95 -24.22
CA GLN A 160 -0.88 -6.08 -25.23
C GLN A 160 -1.81 -5.01 -25.79
N ASP A 161 -3.13 -5.26 -25.84
CA ASP A 161 -4.12 -4.32 -26.37
C ASP A 161 -4.47 -3.21 -25.36
N CYS A 162 -4.07 -3.35 -24.09
CA CYS A 162 -4.44 -2.42 -23.04
C CYS A 162 -3.23 -1.93 -22.23
N PRO A 163 -3.12 -0.62 -21.94
CA PRO A 163 -2.00 -0.08 -21.18
C PRO A 163 -1.88 -0.63 -19.75
N ILE A 164 -2.93 -1.25 -19.21
CA ILE A 164 -2.96 -1.74 -17.82
C ILE A 164 -2.35 -3.14 -17.66
N GLY A 165 -2.21 -3.91 -18.74
CA GLY A 165 -1.80 -5.31 -18.68
C GLY A 165 -2.78 -6.17 -17.86
N GLU A 166 -2.25 -7.11 -17.09
CA GLU A 166 -3.04 -7.98 -16.22
C GLU A 166 -3.50 -7.25 -14.94
N ILE A 167 -4.73 -7.53 -14.52
CA ILE A 167 -5.34 -6.94 -13.31
C ILE A 167 -5.57 -8.06 -12.29
N PRO A 168 -4.61 -8.27 -11.38
CA PRO A 168 -4.70 -9.37 -10.41
C PRO A 168 -5.71 -9.07 -9.29
N ASN A 169 -5.91 -7.79 -8.93
CA ASN A 169 -6.82 -7.42 -7.84
C ASN A 169 -8.30 -7.60 -8.27
N PRO A 170 -9.08 -8.49 -7.62
CA PRO A 170 -10.47 -8.77 -7.98
C PRO A 170 -11.42 -7.59 -7.73
N VAL A 171 -11.13 -6.72 -6.76
CA VAL A 171 -11.91 -5.49 -6.49
C VAL A 171 -11.78 -4.53 -7.66
N VAL A 172 -10.56 -4.33 -8.17
CA VAL A 172 -10.29 -3.47 -9.33
C VAL A 172 -10.95 -4.05 -10.58
N ARG A 173 -10.79 -5.36 -10.82
CA ARG A 173 -11.45 -6.04 -11.95
C ARG A 173 -12.97 -5.84 -11.91
N ARG A 174 -13.58 -6.00 -10.75
CA ARG A 174 -15.02 -5.77 -10.54
C ARG A 174 -15.41 -4.32 -10.85
N ALA A 175 -14.66 -3.34 -10.36
CA ALA A 175 -14.92 -1.93 -10.63
C ALA A 175 -14.88 -1.62 -12.14
N LEU A 176 -13.91 -2.15 -12.88
CA LEU A 176 -13.79 -1.94 -14.32
C LEU A 176 -14.91 -2.63 -15.12
N VAL A 177 -15.43 -3.77 -14.65
CA VAL A 177 -16.59 -4.43 -15.26
C VAL A 177 -17.85 -3.59 -15.13
N GLU A 178 -18.11 -3.00 -13.95
CA GLU A 178 -19.26 -2.10 -13.77
C GLU A 178 -19.08 -0.80 -14.58
N LEU A 179 -17.88 -0.21 -14.58
CA LEU A 179 -17.54 0.92 -15.45
C LEU A 179 -17.81 0.61 -16.92
N ARG A 180 -17.36 -0.56 -17.40
CA ARG A 180 -17.59 -1.02 -18.78
C ARG A 180 -19.07 -1.02 -19.13
N LYS A 181 -19.94 -1.53 -18.26
CA LYS A 181 -21.39 -1.57 -18.50
C LYS A 181 -21.96 -0.18 -18.70
N VAL A 182 -21.61 0.75 -17.81
CA VAL A 182 -22.07 2.15 -17.86
C VAL A 182 -21.57 2.85 -19.11
N VAL A 183 -20.26 2.82 -19.36
CA VAL A 183 -19.67 3.49 -20.53
C VAL A 183 -20.19 2.90 -21.84
N ASN A 184 -20.29 1.58 -21.95
CA ASN A 184 -20.84 0.97 -23.16
C ASN A 184 -22.35 1.23 -23.33
N ALA A 185 -23.09 1.50 -22.25
CA ALA A 185 -24.47 1.95 -22.34
C ALA A 185 -24.56 3.39 -22.86
N ILE A 186 -23.72 4.29 -22.34
CA ILE A 186 -23.61 5.67 -22.85
C ILE A 186 -23.22 5.68 -24.33
N ILE A 187 -22.25 4.85 -24.74
CA ILE A 187 -21.83 4.75 -26.14
C ILE A 187 -22.97 4.23 -27.04
N ARG A 188 -23.79 3.29 -26.54
CA ARG A 188 -24.95 2.80 -27.29
C ARG A 188 -26.00 3.89 -27.53
N GLU A 189 -26.24 4.71 -26.53
CA GLU A 189 -27.30 5.71 -26.53
C GLU A 189 -26.89 7.01 -27.24
N TYR A 190 -25.70 7.52 -26.93
CA TYR A 190 -25.25 8.86 -27.32
C TYR A 190 -24.05 8.84 -28.29
N GLY A 191 -23.56 7.65 -28.65
CA GLY A 191 -22.34 7.50 -29.44
C GLY A 191 -21.06 7.67 -28.62
N LYS A 192 -19.92 7.57 -29.31
CA LYS A 192 -18.60 7.60 -28.68
C LYS A 192 -18.31 8.99 -28.11
N PRO A 193 -17.95 9.12 -26.81
CA PRO A 193 -17.69 10.41 -26.21
C PRO A 193 -16.44 11.07 -26.80
N THR A 194 -16.44 12.40 -26.91
CA THR A 194 -15.27 13.18 -27.38
C THR A 194 -14.10 13.13 -26.41
N ALA A 195 -14.37 12.98 -25.12
CA ALA A 195 -13.39 12.82 -24.05
C ALA A 195 -14.06 12.17 -22.83
N VAL A 196 -13.26 11.56 -21.95
CA VAL A 196 -13.74 11.04 -20.66
C VAL A 196 -12.92 11.65 -19.54
N HIS A 197 -13.59 12.22 -18.54
CA HIS A 197 -12.94 12.76 -17.36
C HIS A 197 -13.15 11.79 -16.19
N VAL A 198 -12.10 11.54 -15.43
CA VAL A 198 -12.09 10.59 -14.31
C VAL A 198 -11.52 11.29 -13.09
N GLU A 199 -12.19 11.18 -11.95
CA GLU A 199 -11.63 11.61 -10.69
C GLU A 199 -10.54 10.64 -10.22
N MET A 200 -9.33 11.15 -10.09
CA MET A 200 -8.16 10.45 -9.56
C MET A 200 -8.03 10.75 -8.07
N ALA A 201 -7.84 9.71 -7.28
CA ALA A 201 -7.56 9.82 -5.85
C ALA A 201 -6.14 10.27 -5.51
N ARG A 202 -5.36 10.76 -6.49
CA ARG A 202 -3.99 11.20 -6.20
C ARG A 202 -4.02 12.44 -5.32
N SER A 203 -3.25 12.37 -4.23
CA SER A 203 -2.83 13.51 -3.45
C SER A 203 -2.18 14.56 -4.35
N VAL A 204 -2.36 15.82 -3.96
CA VAL A 204 -1.87 17.02 -4.65
C VAL A 204 -0.42 16.85 -5.06
N ARG A 205 -0.04 17.35 -6.25
CA ARG A 205 1.36 17.57 -6.63
C ARG A 205 2.00 18.39 -5.50
N MET A 206 2.71 17.71 -4.60
CA MET A 206 3.34 18.36 -3.44
C MET A 206 4.26 19.45 -3.97
N GLY A 207 4.09 20.67 -3.48
CA GLY A 207 5.02 21.77 -3.74
C GLY A 207 6.44 21.38 -3.31
N ALA A 208 7.47 22.09 -3.78
CA ALA A 208 8.86 21.74 -3.53
C ALA A 208 9.16 21.52 -2.03
N LYS A 209 8.63 22.40 -1.16
CA LYS A 209 8.74 22.28 0.31
C LYS A 209 8.10 21.01 0.85
N ALA A 210 6.82 20.77 0.55
CA ALA A 210 6.09 19.59 1.01
C ALA A 210 6.69 18.27 0.47
N ARG A 211 7.28 18.28 -0.73
CA ARG A 211 8.03 17.13 -1.27
C ARG A 211 9.34 16.90 -0.53
N SER A 212 10.06 17.98 -0.18
CA SER A 212 11.28 17.90 0.62
C SER A 212 10.99 17.33 2.00
N GLU A 213 9.95 17.82 2.68
CA GLU A 213 9.48 17.31 3.97
C GLU A 213 9.07 15.83 3.87
N TYR A 214 8.25 15.47 2.88
CA TYR A 214 7.86 14.08 2.64
C TYR A 214 9.07 13.17 2.43
N ASN A 215 10.01 13.58 1.56
CA ASN A 215 11.23 12.83 1.32
C ASN A 215 12.09 12.71 2.58
N SER A 216 12.15 13.76 3.41
CA SER A 216 12.86 13.71 4.70
C SER A 216 12.25 12.67 5.63
N VAL A 217 10.92 12.64 5.76
CA VAL A 217 10.20 11.64 6.58
C VAL A 217 10.40 10.23 6.03
N MET A 218 10.37 10.03 4.71
CA MET A 218 10.63 8.71 4.11
C MET A 218 12.04 8.23 4.40
N ARG A 219 13.04 9.12 4.32
CA ARG A 219 14.44 8.79 4.65
C ARG A 219 14.62 8.43 6.12
N GLU A 220 13.98 9.16 7.03
CA GLU A 220 14.03 8.84 8.46
C GLU A 220 13.44 7.44 8.73
N ARG A 221 12.38 7.07 8.02
CA ARG A 221 11.82 5.71 8.08
C ARG A 221 12.77 4.66 7.50
N GLU A 222 13.41 4.93 6.37
CA GLU A 222 14.43 4.06 5.76
C GLU A 222 15.57 3.83 6.76
N GLN A 223 16.11 4.90 7.35
CA GLN A 223 17.17 4.83 8.35
C GLN A 223 16.77 4.00 9.58
N ARG A 224 15.56 4.19 10.12
CA ARG A 224 15.08 3.38 11.25
C ARG A 224 14.96 1.90 10.89
N ARG A 225 14.54 1.58 9.66
CA ARG A 225 14.47 0.19 9.17
C ARG A 225 15.86 -0.41 9.00
N ASP A 226 16.82 0.35 8.48
CA ASP A 226 18.21 -0.10 8.30
C ASP A 226 18.88 -0.35 9.66
N THR A 227 18.68 0.54 10.63
CA THR A 227 19.15 0.34 12.01
C THR A 227 18.53 -0.92 12.61
N ALA A 228 17.21 -1.11 12.50
CA ALA A 228 16.54 -2.32 12.96
C ALA A 228 17.11 -3.59 12.31
N ALA A 229 17.34 -3.57 11.00
CA ALA A 229 17.94 -4.68 10.26
C ALA A 229 19.35 -5.02 10.75
N GLY A 230 20.18 -4.00 11.01
CA GLY A 230 21.52 -4.18 11.57
C GLY A 230 21.51 -4.79 12.96
N GLU A 231 20.61 -4.32 13.83
CA GLU A 231 20.45 -4.84 15.20
C GLU A 231 19.98 -6.31 15.20
N ILE A 232 19.05 -6.67 14.31
CA ILE A 232 18.60 -8.05 14.13
C ILE A 232 19.75 -8.93 13.62
N ALA A 233 20.56 -8.43 12.69
CA ALA A 233 21.72 -9.15 12.18
C ALA A 233 22.78 -9.39 13.28
N THR A 234 23.01 -8.42 14.16
CA THR A 234 23.90 -8.57 15.32
C THR A 234 23.34 -9.61 16.29
N LEU A 235 22.06 -9.53 16.64
CA LEU A 235 21.39 -10.50 17.51
C LEU A 235 21.55 -11.95 17.02
N LYS A 236 21.36 -12.16 15.72
CA LYS A 236 21.55 -13.46 15.06
C LYS A 236 22.97 -14.00 15.25
N GLN A 237 23.99 -13.14 15.22
CA GLN A 237 25.39 -13.52 15.40
C GLN A 237 25.74 -13.77 16.88
N THR A 238 25.18 -12.97 17.78
CA THR A 238 25.50 -13.02 19.21
C THR A 238 24.85 -14.22 19.91
N TYR A 239 23.64 -14.62 19.50
CA TYR A 239 22.87 -15.66 20.17
C TYR A 239 22.62 -16.88 19.26
N PRO A 240 23.27 -18.03 19.51
CA PRO A 240 23.09 -19.25 18.70
C PRO A 240 21.64 -19.72 18.61
N ALA A 241 20.85 -19.54 19.68
CA ALA A 241 19.42 -19.86 19.70
C ALA A 241 18.58 -19.04 18.70
N MET A 242 19.13 -17.93 18.17
CA MET A 242 18.50 -17.04 17.19
C MET A 242 19.10 -17.20 15.79
N ALA A 243 19.88 -18.26 15.54
CA ALA A 243 20.51 -18.50 14.23
C ALA A 243 19.48 -18.63 13.08
N SER A 244 18.26 -19.08 13.38
CA SER A 244 17.15 -19.18 12.41
C SER A 244 16.43 -17.86 12.16
N LEU A 245 16.71 -16.80 12.93
CA LEU A 245 16.08 -15.49 12.76
C LEU A 245 16.46 -14.89 11.40
N ARG A 246 15.45 -14.49 10.63
CA ARG A 246 15.61 -13.83 9.32
C ARG A 246 15.40 -12.32 9.43
N VAL A 247 16.16 -11.56 8.65
CA VAL A 247 16.00 -10.11 8.54
C VAL A 247 14.96 -9.84 7.46
N ASN A 248 13.69 -9.79 7.87
CA ASN A 248 12.57 -9.68 6.95
C ASN A 248 11.60 -8.58 7.40
N ARG A 249 10.54 -8.37 6.61
CA ARG A 249 9.55 -7.31 6.87
C ARG A 249 8.93 -7.43 8.27
N ASP A 250 8.72 -8.64 8.75
CA ASP A 250 8.02 -8.95 10.00
C ASP A 250 8.94 -8.78 11.21
N SER A 251 10.19 -9.29 11.16
CA SER A 251 11.18 -9.06 12.22
C SER A 251 11.53 -7.58 12.36
N ILE A 252 11.68 -6.86 11.24
CA ILE A 252 11.86 -5.39 11.26
C ILE A 252 10.63 -4.69 11.87
N LEU A 253 9.41 -5.12 11.54
CA LEU A 253 8.19 -4.54 12.12
C LEU A 253 8.15 -4.73 13.64
N ARG A 254 8.44 -5.95 14.14
CA ARG A 254 8.53 -6.24 15.58
C ARG A 254 9.52 -5.33 16.27
N TYR A 255 10.74 -5.20 15.73
CA TYR A 255 11.76 -4.30 16.28
C TYR A 255 11.28 -2.84 16.35
N LEU A 256 10.70 -2.32 15.26
CA LEU A 256 10.24 -0.94 15.21
C LEU A 256 9.11 -0.65 16.21
N LEU A 257 8.19 -1.59 16.39
CA LEU A 257 7.13 -1.48 17.39
C LEU A 257 7.69 -1.57 18.82
N TRP A 258 8.66 -2.46 19.05
CA TRP A 258 9.35 -2.61 20.32
C TRP A 258 10.11 -1.34 20.71
N ASP A 259 10.88 -0.76 19.80
CA ASP A 259 11.57 0.52 19.99
C ASP A 259 10.61 1.70 20.23
N GLU A 260 9.51 1.75 19.45
CA GLU A 260 8.45 2.75 19.62
C GLU A 260 7.83 2.70 21.02
N GLN A 261 7.68 1.50 21.59
CA GLN A 261 7.07 1.24 22.89
C GLN A 261 8.03 1.31 24.07
N ASN A 262 9.24 1.82 23.84
CA ASN A 262 10.27 1.88 24.88
C ASN A 262 10.59 0.49 25.46
N HIS A 263 10.54 -0.53 24.62
CA HIS A 263 10.89 -1.92 24.93
C HIS A 263 9.97 -2.60 25.94
N GLU A 264 8.77 -2.07 26.15
CA GLU A 264 7.77 -2.60 27.08
C GLU A 264 6.54 -3.14 26.35
N CYS A 265 5.90 -4.13 26.97
CA CYS A 265 4.58 -4.60 26.56
C CYS A 265 3.55 -3.48 26.72
N MET A 266 2.78 -3.20 25.66
CA MET A 266 1.77 -2.13 25.70
C MET A 266 0.62 -2.39 26.69
N TYR A 267 0.37 -3.65 27.06
CA TYR A 267 -0.81 -4.02 27.85
C TYR A 267 -0.53 -4.39 29.31
N CYS A 268 0.70 -4.74 29.66
CA CYS A 268 1.09 -5.01 31.05
C CYS A 268 2.24 -4.13 31.55
N GLY A 269 2.88 -3.32 30.69
CA GLY A 269 4.00 -2.45 31.06
C GLY A 269 5.30 -3.16 31.41
N GLN A 270 5.34 -4.50 31.38
CA GLN A 270 6.56 -5.26 31.64
C GLN A 270 7.55 -5.14 30.47
N ALA A 271 8.83 -5.02 30.79
CA ALA A 271 9.91 -4.99 29.81
C ALA A 271 9.94 -6.28 28.97
N ILE A 272 10.24 -6.14 27.69
CA ILE A 272 10.42 -7.21 26.72
C ILE A 272 11.88 -7.17 26.29
N SER A 273 12.62 -8.26 26.51
CA SER A 273 13.98 -8.36 25.98
C SER A 273 13.96 -8.64 24.47
N GLN A 274 15.07 -8.37 23.78
CA GLN A 274 15.22 -8.72 22.37
C GLN A 274 15.09 -10.24 22.12
N GLN A 275 15.47 -11.07 23.10
CA GLN A 275 15.29 -12.52 23.02
C GLN A 275 13.81 -12.90 23.11
N GLN A 276 13.05 -12.31 24.03
CA GLN A 276 11.61 -12.54 24.15
C GLN A 276 10.83 -12.06 22.92
N LEU A 277 11.25 -10.94 22.32
CA LEU A 277 10.65 -10.37 21.12
C LEU A 277 10.60 -11.36 19.94
N TYR A 278 11.59 -12.25 19.83
CA TYR A 278 11.71 -13.25 18.75
C TYR A 278 11.58 -14.71 19.22
N GLY A 279 11.62 -14.95 20.53
CA GLY A 279 11.59 -16.29 21.15
C GLY A 279 10.20 -16.90 21.27
N GLY A 280 9.18 -16.19 20.80
CA GLY A 280 7.81 -16.67 20.79
C GLY A 280 6.93 -15.98 21.82
N ASP A 281 7.38 -15.51 22.96
CA ASP A 281 6.48 -15.02 24.03
C ASP A 281 5.76 -13.68 23.76
N VAL A 282 6.01 -13.08 22.61
CA VAL A 282 5.52 -11.76 22.20
C VAL A 282 4.79 -11.86 20.86
N ASP A 283 3.63 -11.23 20.81
CA ASP A 283 2.81 -11.13 19.61
C ASP A 283 2.75 -9.67 19.12
N VAL A 284 2.43 -9.51 17.84
CA VAL A 284 1.99 -8.23 17.26
C VAL A 284 0.47 -8.21 17.28
N ASP A 285 -0.13 -7.40 18.16
CA ASP A 285 -1.59 -7.28 18.27
C ASP A 285 -2.10 -6.02 17.55
N HIS A 286 -3.36 -6.08 17.09
CA HIS A 286 -4.10 -4.92 16.62
C HIS A 286 -4.84 -4.26 17.78
N ILE A 287 -4.52 -2.99 18.07
CA ILE A 287 -5.17 -2.18 19.11
C ILE A 287 -6.69 -2.25 18.93
N LEU A 288 -7.17 -1.91 17.73
CA LEU A 288 -8.54 -2.17 17.31
C LEU A 288 -8.58 -3.48 16.52
N PRO A 289 -9.45 -4.44 16.86
CA PRO A 289 -9.40 -5.76 16.24
C PRO A 289 -9.56 -5.74 14.72
N TYR A 290 -8.65 -6.42 14.00
CA TYR A 290 -8.64 -6.43 12.54
C TYR A 290 -9.95 -6.97 11.94
N SER A 291 -10.51 -8.03 12.51
CA SER A 291 -11.78 -8.62 12.03
C SER A 291 -12.96 -7.64 12.06
N ARG A 292 -12.87 -6.60 12.90
CA ARG A 292 -13.92 -5.58 13.07
C ARG A 292 -13.61 -4.29 12.31
N CYS A 293 -12.36 -3.87 12.21
CA CYS A 293 -12.00 -2.58 11.60
C CYS A 293 -11.21 -2.65 10.29
N LEU A 294 -10.73 -3.84 9.90
CA LEU A 294 -9.90 -4.10 8.71
C LEU A 294 -8.66 -3.19 8.58
N ASP A 295 -8.22 -2.56 9.68
CA ASP A 295 -7.05 -1.67 9.71
C ASP A 295 -5.79 -2.46 10.06
N ASP A 296 -5.07 -2.93 9.04
CA ASP A 296 -3.77 -3.60 9.19
C ASP A 296 -2.57 -2.64 9.23
N SER A 297 -2.81 -1.34 9.34
CA SER A 297 -1.72 -0.36 9.35
C SER A 297 -0.85 -0.50 10.61
N GLN A 298 0.43 -0.12 10.50
CA GLN A 298 1.32 -0.04 11.67
C GLN A 298 0.78 0.90 12.76
N ALA A 299 -0.05 1.88 12.39
CA ALA A 299 -0.75 2.75 13.33
C ALA A 299 -1.85 2.02 14.12
N ASN A 300 -2.15 0.76 13.82
CA ASN A 300 -3.03 -0.10 14.60
C ASN A 300 -2.28 -1.23 15.32
N LYS A 301 -0.97 -1.40 15.12
CA LYS A 301 -0.22 -2.56 15.61
C LYS A 301 0.62 -2.23 16.81
N VAL A 302 0.73 -3.12 17.80
CA VAL A 302 1.61 -3.00 18.96
C VAL A 302 2.27 -4.32 19.26
N ILE A 303 3.41 -4.31 19.96
CA ILE A 303 3.98 -5.52 20.55
C ILE A 303 3.45 -5.70 21.98
N CYS A 304 3.08 -6.93 22.32
CA CYS A 304 2.60 -7.28 23.64
C CYS A 304 2.94 -8.74 23.98
N HIS A 305 3.01 -9.07 25.26
CA HIS A 305 3.12 -10.46 25.67
C HIS A 305 1.93 -11.27 25.14
N ARG A 306 2.19 -12.50 24.70
CA ARG A 306 1.16 -13.39 24.14
C ARG A 306 -0.04 -13.54 25.05
N GLN A 307 0.18 -13.65 26.37
CA GLN A 307 -0.93 -13.75 27.33
C GLN A 307 -1.85 -12.52 27.26
N CYS A 308 -1.28 -11.30 27.18
CA CYS A 308 -2.09 -10.09 27.09
C CYS A 308 -2.92 -10.04 25.80
N ASN A 309 -2.35 -10.49 24.68
CA ASN A 309 -3.05 -10.60 23.40
C ASN A 309 -4.20 -11.63 23.49
N HIS A 310 -3.90 -12.80 24.05
CA HIS A 310 -4.88 -13.86 24.28
C HIS A 310 -6.04 -13.40 25.17
N ASP A 311 -5.76 -12.64 26.23
CA ASP A 311 -6.78 -12.11 27.14
C ASP A 311 -7.64 -11.04 26.44
N LYS A 312 -7.04 -10.15 25.65
CA LYS A 312 -7.76 -9.10 24.91
C LYS A 312 -8.75 -9.67 23.89
N ARG A 313 -8.36 -10.72 23.15
CA ARG A 313 -9.16 -11.33 22.08
C ARG A 313 -9.64 -10.28 21.05
N ASN A 314 -10.85 -10.43 20.53
CA ASN A 314 -11.45 -9.57 19.52
C ASN A 314 -12.09 -8.28 20.08
N ARG A 315 -11.54 -7.74 21.18
CA ARG A 315 -12.03 -6.53 21.88
C ARG A 315 -11.09 -5.35 21.70
N THR A 316 -11.62 -4.13 21.80
CA THR A 316 -10.80 -2.93 21.99
C THR A 316 -10.20 -2.90 23.41
N PRO A 317 -9.14 -2.12 23.67
CA PRO A 317 -8.61 -1.98 25.04
C PRO A 317 -9.67 -1.48 26.03
N TYR A 318 -10.56 -0.60 25.57
CA TYR A 318 -11.70 -0.11 26.36
C TYR A 318 -12.68 -1.25 26.70
N GLU A 319 -13.18 -1.97 25.70
CA GLU A 319 -14.09 -3.11 25.90
C GLU A 319 -13.49 -4.23 26.76
N TRP A 320 -12.16 -4.39 26.69
CA TRP A 320 -11.46 -5.41 27.45
C TRP A 320 -11.33 -5.03 28.94
N LEU A 321 -10.98 -3.78 29.26
CA LEU A 321 -10.53 -3.42 30.60
C LEU A 321 -11.36 -2.35 31.31
N ALA A 322 -12.07 -1.46 30.60
CA ALA A 322 -12.70 -0.29 31.22
C ALA A 322 -13.68 -0.65 32.35
N ASN A 323 -14.42 -1.76 32.20
CA ASN A 323 -15.40 -2.21 33.19
C ASN A 323 -14.89 -3.32 34.13
N THR A 324 -13.81 -4.01 33.77
CA THR A 324 -13.29 -5.16 34.55
C THR A 324 -12.04 -4.84 35.36
N ASP A 325 -11.21 -3.91 34.87
CA ASP A 325 -9.95 -3.46 35.47
C ASP A 325 -9.63 -2.04 34.97
N SER A 326 -10.39 -1.06 35.48
CA SER A 326 -10.31 0.34 35.09
C SER A 326 -8.91 0.93 35.32
N ASP A 327 -8.26 0.54 36.42
CA ASP A 327 -6.92 1.01 36.76
C ASP A 327 -5.90 0.54 35.70
N ARG A 328 -6.00 -0.70 35.22
CA ARG A 328 -5.14 -1.18 34.14
C ARG A 328 -5.44 -0.47 32.82
N TYR A 329 -6.71 -0.22 32.51
CA TYR A 329 -7.07 0.55 31.32
C TYR A 329 -6.45 1.96 31.37
N GLU A 330 -6.54 2.65 32.50
CA GLU A 330 -5.93 3.96 32.70
C GLU A 330 -4.41 3.92 32.54
N ARG A 331 -3.73 2.92 33.10
CA ARG A 331 -2.28 2.74 32.93
C ARG A 331 -1.89 2.60 31.46
N ILE A 332 -2.63 1.81 30.68
CA ILE A 332 -2.38 1.65 29.24
C ILE A 332 -2.55 3.00 28.51
N CYS A 333 -3.63 3.72 28.81
CA CYS A 333 -3.89 5.04 28.23
C CYS A 333 -2.80 6.06 28.59
N GLN A 334 -2.33 6.05 29.84
CA GLN A 334 -1.24 6.90 30.32
C GLN A 334 0.10 6.55 29.65
N GLN A 335 0.42 5.26 29.50
CA GLN A 335 1.61 4.81 28.78
C GLN A 335 1.57 5.27 27.32
N ALA A 336 0.45 5.07 26.62
CA ALA A 336 0.27 5.52 25.25
C ALA A 336 0.39 7.06 25.11
N ASN A 337 -0.21 7.82 26.04
CA ASN A 337 -0.08 9.28 26.10
C ASN A 337 1.37 9.72 26.33
N SER A 338 2.10 9.05 27.23
CA SER A 338 3.52 9.32 27.49
C SER A 338 4.38 9.12 26.23
N LEU A 339 4.20 8.00 25.52
CA LEU A 339 4.89 7.73 24.26
C LEU A 339 4.56 8.76 23.17
N MET A 340 3.30 9.22 23.13
CA MET A 340 2.86 10.25 22.19
C MET A 340 3.47 11.62 22.50
N ARG A 341 3.49 12.04 23.78
CA ARG A 341 4.15 13.27 24.23
C ARG A 341 5.65 13.27 23.95
N LYS A 342 6.30 12.10 24.11
CA LYS A 342 7.71 11.88 23.74
C LYS A 342 7.95 11.80 22.23
N LYS A 343 6.92 11.96 21.39
CA LYS A 343 6.95 11.85 19.93
C LYS A 343 7.43 10.48 19.40
N LYS A 344 7.43 9.44 20.24
CA LYS A 344 7.67 8.05 19.80
C LYS A 344 6.44 7.50 19.08
N MET A 345 5.25 7.75 19.62
CA MET A 345 3.99 7.29 19.07
C MET A 345 3.22 8.39 18.32
N PRO A 346 2.71 8.14 17.09
CA PRO A 346 1.84 9.09 16.40
C PRO A 346 0.51 9.31 17.14
N TYR A 347 -0.01 10.55 17.13
CA TYR A 347 -1.30 10.89 17.74
C TYR A 347 -2.46 10.02 17.24
N GLY A 348 -2.48 9.68 15.94
CA GLY A 348 -3.52 8.80 15.38
C GLY A 348 -3.51 7.37 15.93
N LYS A 349 -2.36 6.87 16.38
CA LYS A 349 -2.24 5.56 17.05
C LYS A 349 -2.67 5.66 18.52
N TYR A 350 -2.22 6.71 19.22
CA TYR A 350 -2.66 7.01 20.59
C TYR A 350 -4.19 7.06 20.72
N ARG A 351 -4.87 7.76 19.81
CA ARG A 351 -6.33 7.89 19.85
C ARG A 351 -7.09 6.56 19.82
N LYS A 352 -6.49 5.49 19.27
CA LYS A 352 -7.13 4.17 19.20
C LYS A 352 -7.24 3.49 20.56
N PHE A 353 -6.36 3.83 21.50
CA PHE A 353 -6.46 3.31 22.87
C PHE A 353 -7.66 3.91 23.62
N LEU A 354 -8.03 5.14 23.28
CA LEU A 354 -9.15 5.88 23.89
C LEU A 354 -10.49 5.59 23.21
N GLN A 355 -10.52 4.74 22.19
CA GLN A 355 -11.69 4.58 21.35
C GLN A 355 -12.66 3.58 21.98
N GLU A 356 -13.82 4.08 22.41
CA GLU A 356 -14.88 3.30 23.04
C GLU A 356 -15.68 2.52 21.98
N GLU A 357 -16.10 3.20 20.91
CA GLU A 357 -16.91 2.62 19.83
C GLU A 357 -16.14 2.51 18.50
N LEU A 358 -16.35 1.42 17.76
CA LEU A 358 -15.80 1.25 16.42
C LEU A 358 -16.72 1.90 15.37
N ASP A 359 -16.28 3.01 14.78
CA ASP A 359 -16.97 3.67 13.66
C ASP A 359 -16.68 2.96 12.31
N LEU A 360 -17.40 1.86 12.06
CA LEU A 360 -17.23 0.96 10.91
C LEU A 360 -17.29 1.69 9.54
N ASP A 361 -18.13 2.71 9.41
CA ASP A 361 -18.39 3.43 8.16
C ASP A 361 -17.21 4.32 7.74
N LYS A 362 -16.47 4.89 8.69
CA LYS A 362 -15.23 5.63 8.38
C LYS A 362 -14.07 4.72 7.93
N PHE A 363 -14.12 3.41 8.18
CA PHE A 363 -13.03 2.47 7.85
C PHE A 363 -13.10 1.93 6.42
N ILE A 364 -14.31 1.69 5.88
CA ILE A 364 -14.49 1.37 4.45
C ILE A 364 -13.91 2.49 3.58
N ALA A 365 -14.06 3.74 4.00
CA ALA A 365 -13.47 4.90 3.34
C ALA A 365 -11.92 4.97 3.45
N ARG A 366 -11.27 4.24 4.37
CA ARG A 366 -9.79 4.16 4.44
C ARG A 366 -9.19 3.06 3.56
N GLN A 367 -9.98 2.06 3.17
CA GLN A 367 -9.60 1.13 2.10
C GLN A 367 -9.50 1.80 0.72
N LEU A 368 -9.86 3.08 0.61
CA LEU A 368 -9.60 3.90 -0.57
C LEU A 368 -8.09 4.04 -0.91
N ASN A 369 -7.13 3.40 -0.24
CA ASN A 369 -5.81 3.15 -0.85
C ASN A 369 -5.94 2.42 -2.21
N ASP A 370 -6.97 1.59 -2.39
CA ASP A 370 -7.33 1.00 -3.69
C ASP A 370 -7.83 2.02 -4.73
N THR A 371 -8.29 3.21 -4.33
CA THR A 371 -8.75 4.22 -5.31
C THR A 371 -7.63 4.76 -6.18
N GLY A 372 -6.40 4.80 -5.66
CA GLY A 372 -5.25 5.25 -6.46
C GLY A 372 -4.94 4.28 -7.60
N TYR A 373 -4.96 2.98 -7.31
CA TYR A 373 -4.78 1.94 -8.32
C TYR A 373 -6.01 1.82 -9.22
N ILE A 374 -7.22 1.77 -8.68
CA ILE A 374 -8.48 1.76 -9.45
C ILE A 374 -8.56 2.96 -10.39
N ALA A 375 -8.20 4.17 -9.95
CA ALA A 375 -8.27 5.34 -10.82
C ALA A 375 -7.24 5.29 -11.95
N ARG A 376 -5.99 4.85 -11.67
CA ARG A 376 -4.98 4.62 -12.73
C ARG A 376 -5.45 3.54 -13.71
N ALA A 377 -6.01 2.47 -13.17
CA ALA A 377 -6.55 1.35 -13.93
C ALA A 377 -7.68 1.80 -14.85
N THR A 378 -8.65 2.53 -14.29
CA THR A 378 -9.78 3.14 -15.01
C THR A 378 -9.31 4.06 -16.11
N ALA A 379 -8.35 4.96 -15.84
CA ALA A 379 -7.83 5.87 -16.86
C ALA A 379 -7.15 5.12 -18.01
N ALA A 380 -6.31 4.14 -17.70
CA ALA A 380 -5.65 3.30 -18.71
C ALA A 380 -6.67 2.51 -19.55
N TYR A 381 -7.67 1.93 -18.89
CA TYR A 381 -8.70 1.12 -19.53
C TYR A 381 -9.65 1.95 -20.41
N LEU A 382 -10.03 3.16 -19.98
CA LEU A 382 -10.76 4.13 -20.81
C LEU A 382 -9.95 4.59 -22.01
N GLY A 383 -8.62 4.56 -21.91
CA GLY A 383 -7.71 4.81 -23.03
C GLY A 383 -7.94 3.89 -24.22
N CYS A 384 -8.49 2.69 -24.03
CA CYS A 384 -8.84 1.78 -25.13
C CYS A 384 -9.86 2.38 -26.11
N LEU A 385 -10.60 3.41 -25.72
CA LEU A 385 -11.54 4.10 -26.61
C LEU A 385 -10.85 5.15 -27.48
N PHE A 386 -9.62 5.56 -27.21
CA PHE A 386 -9.05 6.73 -27.85
C PHE A 386 -7.70 6.42 -28.49
N ASP A 387 -7.47 6.99 -29.66
CA ASP A 387 -6.19 7.03 -30.36
C ASP A 387 -5.17 7.91 -29.62
N ALA A 388 -5.66 8.96 -28.95
CA ALA A 388 -4.81 9.93 -28.27
C ALA A 388 -4.98 9.89 -26.73
N PRO A 389 -3.87 9.82 -25.95
CA PRO A 389 -3.91 9.66 -24.50
C PRO A 389 -4.53 10.86 -23.76
N HIS A 390 -4.57 12.04 -24.37
CA HIS A 390 -5.12 13.26 -23.76
C HIS A 390 -6.66 13.30 -23.72
N ARG A 391 -7.33 12.33 -24.34
CA ARG A 391 -8.80 12.21 -24.35
C ARG A 391 -9.36 11.63 -23.05
N VAL A 392 -8.51 11.04 -22.21
CA VAL A 392 -8.86 10.61 -20.85
C VAL A 392 -8.17 11.52 -19.84
N LEU A 393 -8.93 12.38 -19.17
CA LEU A 393 -8.39 13.37 -18.24
C LEU A 393 -8.60 12.93 -16.79
N GLY A 394 -7.50 12.74 -16.07
CA GLY A 394 -7.50 12.51 -14.63
C GLY A 394 -7.56 13.82 -13.83
N LEU A 395 -8.66 14.07 -13.15
CA LEU A 395 -8.84 15.22 -12.26
C LEU A 395 -8.50 14.86 -10.83
N LYS A 396 -8.01 15.80 -10.02
CA LYS A 396 -7.75 15.53 -8.59
C LYS A 396 -9.02 15.74 -7.78
N GLY A 397 -9.34 14.85 -6.86
CA GLY A 397 -10.58 14.97 -6.08
C GLY A 397 -10.69 16.22 -5.17
N GLN A 398 -9.56 16.84 -4.84
CA GLN A 398 -9.58 18.15 -4.17
C GLN A 398 -10.23 19.23 -5.05
N TYR A 399 -9.98 19.21 -6.37
CA TYR A 399 -10.60 20.17 -7.28
C TYR A 399 -12.10 19.92 -7.39
N THR A 400 -12.54 18.66 -7.42
CA THR A 400 -13.97 18.32 -7.41
C THR A 400 -14.68 18.90 -6.20
N SER A 401 -14.07 18.77 -5.01
CA SER A 401 -14.68 19.24 -3.76
C SER A 401 -14.76 20.77 -3.68
N GLU A 402 -13.74 21.45 -4.19
CA GLU A 402 -13.72 22.92 -4.24
C GLU A 402 -14.63 23.48 -5.32
N LEU A 403 -14.71 22.86 -6.50
CA LEU A 403 -15.68 23.23 -7.54
C LEU A 403 -17.12 22.97 -7.07
N ARG A 404 -17.35 21.88 -6.33
CA ARG A 404 -18.64 21.61 -5.67
C ARG A 404 -19.04 22.76 -4.75
N TRP A 405 -18.09 23.28 -3.98
CA TRP A 405 -18.32 24.43 -3.09
C TRP A 405 -18.57 25.73 -3.87
N GLN A 406 -17.74 26.02 -4.87
CA GLN A 406 -17.86 27.23 -5.71
C GLN A 406 -19.20 27.33 -6.44
N TRP A 407 -19.73 26.20 -6.91
CA TRP A 407 -21.04 26.14 -7.58
C TRP A 407 -22.20 25.85 -6.62
N GLY A 408 -21.96 25.92 -5.31
CA GLY A 408 -22.97 25.70 -4.27
C GLY A 408 -23.54 24.28 -4.20
N LEU A 409 -23.02 23.30 -4.96
CA LEU A 409 -23.64 21.99 -5.14
C LEU A 409 -23.59 21.08 -3.88
N ASN A 410 -22.88 21.47 -2.82
CA ASN A 410 -22.80 20.70 -1.56
C ASN A 410 -24.17 20.48 -0.91
N THR A 411 -25.08 21.46 -1.03
CA THR A 411 -26.41 21.46 -0.39
C THR A 411 -27.51 20.93 -1.32
N LEU A 412 -27.18 20.33 -2.48
CA LEU A 412 -28.21 19.83 -3.40
C LEU A 412 -29.00 18.63 -2.88
N LEU A 413 -28.45 17.89 -1.90
CA LEU A 413 -29.01 16.64 -1.38
C LEU A 413 -29.38 16.75 0.12
N ARG A 414 -29.40 17.96 0.67
CA ARG A 414 -29.80 18.20 2.05
C ARG A 414 -30.68 19.45 2.11
N ASP A 415 -31.63 19.43 3.04
CA ASP A 415 -32.50 20.57 3.34
C ASP A 415 -31.97 21.39 4.53
N ASP A 416 -30.81 21.03 5.11
CA ASP A 416 -30.16 21.80 6.17
C ASP A 416 -29.12 22.79 5.60
N ASP A 417 -29.06 24.00 6.16
CA ASP A 417 -28.12 25.08 5.77
C ASP A 417 -26.64 24.75 6.14
N GLU A 418 -26.34 23.51 6.53
CA GLU A 418 -24.96 23.08 6.76
C GLU A 418 -24.27 22.77 5.42
N ASN A 419 -23.22 23.54 5.10
CA ASN A 419 -22.40 23.39 3.89
C ASN A 419 -21.46 22.16 3.97
N ARG A 420 -22.05 20.96 4.15
CA ARG A 420 -21.36 19.67 4.28
C ARG A 420 -21.96 18.64 3.33
N LYS A 421 -21.10 17.80 2.75
CA LYS A 421 -21.51 16.73 1.83
C LYS A 421 -22.33 15.68 2.58
N SER A 422 -23.58 15.45 2.17
CA SER A 422 -24.33 14.25 2.57
C SER A 422 -23.70 13.02 1.92
N ARG A 423 -23.31 12.05 2.73
CA ARG A 423 -22.81 10.74 2.27
C ARG A 423 -23.89 9.67 2.29
N ASP A 424 -25.04 9.98 2.89
CA ASP A 424 -26.14 9.04 3.14
C ASP A 424 -26.99 8.84 1.88
N ASP A 425 -26.87 9.74 0.89
CA ASP A 425 -27.53 9.65 -0.41
C ASP A 425 -26.51 9.38 -1.53
N HIS A 426 -26.59 8.22 -2.18
CA HIS A 426 -25.69 7.81 -3.26
C HIS A 426 -25.71 8.72 -4.50
N ARG A 427 -26.74 9.56 -4.69
CA ARG A 427 -26.81 10.51 -5.81
C ARG A 427 -25.69 11.54 -5.79
N HIS A 428 -24.99 11.71 -4.65
CA HIS A 428 -23.82 12.58 -4.58
C HIS A 428 -22.70 12.16 -5.55
N HIS A 429 -22.63 10.88 -5.94
CA HIS A 429 -21.67 10.43 -6.96
C HIS A 429 -21.99 11.00 -8.35
N ALA A 430 -23.26 11.22 -8.67
CA ALA A 430 -23.66 11.86 -9.92
C ALA A 430 -23.31 13.35 -9.94
N ILE A 431 -23.45 14.04 -8.79
CA ILE A 431 -22.99 15.43 -8.63
C ILE A 431 -21.48 15.52 -8.86
N ASP A 432 -20.72 14.59 -8.29
CA ASP A 432 -19.26 14.54 -8.44
C ASP A 432 -18.88 14.28 -9.91
N ALA A 433 -19.57 13.36 -10.59
CA ALA A 433 -19.39 13.08 -12.01
C ALA A 433 -19.73 14.30 -12.90
N LEU A 434 -20.79 15.05 -12.59
CA LEU A 434 -21.15 16.28 -13.29
C LEU A 434 -20.02 17.32 -13.20
N ILE A 435 -19.46 17.51 -12.00
CA ILE A 435 -18.35 18.45 -11.78
C ILE A 435 -17.11 18.02 -12.56
N VAL A 436 -16.79 16.74 -12.51
CA VAL A 436 -15.66 16.13 -13.22
C VAL A 436 -15.82 16.33 -14.73
N ALA A 437 -17.01 16.08 -15.29
CA ALA A 437 -17.30 16.27 -16.70
C ALA A 437 -17.14 17.74 -17.13
N LEU A 438 -17.58 18.69 -16.29
CA LEU A 438 -17.52 20.12 -16.60
C LEU A 438 -16.15 20.76 -16.31
N THR A 439 -15.22 20.04 -15.70
CA THR A 439 -13.89 20.58 -15.41
C THR A 439 -12.99 20.50 -16.64
N ASN A 440 -12.34 21.60 -17.01
CA ASN A 440 -11.37 21.67 -18.10
C ASN A 440 -10.13 22.49 -17.69
N ARG A 441 -9.10 22.51 -18.53
CA ARG A 441 -7.82 23.20 -18.24
C ARG A 441 -8.02 24.70 -17.95
N SER A 442 -8.89 25.38 -18.69
CA SER A 442 -9.17 26.81 -18.48
C SER A 442 -9.82 27.07 -17.11
N ARG A 443 -10.82 26.29 -16.73
CA ARG A 443 -11.46 26.38 -15.40
C ARG A 443 -10.49 26.08 -14.26
N LEU A 444 -9.60 25.09 -14.44
CA LEU A 444 -8.54 24.79 -13.47
C LEU A 444 -7.51 25.92 -13.34
N GLN A 445 -7.16 26.59 -14.44
CA GLN A 445 -6.29 27.78 -14.40
C GLN A 445 -6.96 28.93 -13.65
N LYS A 446 -8.24 29.24 -13.95
CA LYS A 446 -9.01 30.26 -13.24
C LYS A 446 -9.10 29.96 -11.74
N LEU A 447 -9.44 28.72 -11.37
CA LEU A 447 -9.47 28.28 -9.98
C LEU A 447 -8.11 28.43 -9.29
N SER A 448 -7.01 28.11 -9.99
CA SER A 448 -5.66 28.32 -9.47
C SER A 448 -5.31 29.79 -9.28
N THR A 449 -5.80 30.69 -10.14
CA THR A 449 -5.60 32.14 -10.01
C THR A 449 -6.36 32.67 -8.80
N ILE A 450 -7.63 32.29 -8.63
CA ILE A 450 -8.44 32.65 -7.47
C ILE A 450 -7.77 32.18 -6.16
N ARG A 451 -7.29 30.92 -6.12
CA ARG A 451 -6.55 30.40 -4.95
C ARG A 451 -5.32 31.23 -4.57
N LYS A 452 -4.61 31.80 -5.56
CA LYS A 452 -3.40 32.62 -5.32
C LYS A 452 -3.76 34.02 -4.84
N ALA A 453 -4.82 34.61 -5.39
CA ALA A 453 -5.33 35.92 -4.98
C ALA A 453 -6.00 35.88 -3.59
N GLY A 454 -6.50 34.70 -3.19
CA GLY A 454 -7.37 34.55 -2.03
C GLY A 454 -8.84 34.62 -2.48
N TYR A 455 -9.73 33.94 -1.76
CA TYR A 455 -11.17 33.94 -2.08
C TYR A 455 -11.89 35.24 -1.73
N PHE A 456 -11.18 36.17 -1.08
CA PHE A 456 -11.72 37.41 -0.57
C PHE A 456 -10.67 38.51 -0.73
N ASP A 457 -11.03 39.56 -1.45
CA ASP A 457 -10.23 40.77 -1.53
C ASP A 457 -10.49 41.63 -0.29
N ARG A 458 -9.46 41.79 0.54
CA ARG A 458 -9.56 42.59 1.78
C ARG A 458 -9.68 44.10 1.53
N ASN A 459 -9.33 44.57 0.34
CA ASN A 459 -9.31 45.98 -0.01
C ASN A 459 -10.60 46.41 -0.73
N THR A 460 -11.19 45.53 -1.55
CA THR A 460 -12.43 45.82 -2.31
C THR A 460 -13.67 45.18 -1.69
N GLY A 461 -13.52 44.19 -0.81
CA GLY A 461 -14.64 43.42 -0.24
C GLY A 461 -15.25 42.40 -1.19
N GLU A 462 -14.69 42.24 -2.40
CA GLU A 462 -15.20 41.30 -3.41
C GLU A 462 -14.81 39.85 -3.09
N VAL A 463 -15.78 38.94 -3.30
CA VAL A 463 -15.57 37.49 -3.20
C VAL A 463 -15.29 36.95 -4.60
N TYR A 464 -14.08 36.43 -4.82
CA TYR A 464 -13.72 35.82 -6.08
C TYR A 464 -14.34 34.42 -6.20
N THR A 465 -15.42 34.31 -6.98
CA THR A 465 -16.11 33.05 -7.27
C THR A 465 -15.84 32.57 -8.69
N LEU A 466 -15.95 31.25 -8.90
CA LEU A 466 -15.92 30.69 -10.25
C LEU A 466 -17.32 30.85 -10.87
N PRO A 467 -17.46 31.46 -12.08
CA PRO A 467 -18.77 31.56 -12.71
C PRO A 467 -19.38 30.18 -12.94
N GLU A 468 -20.70 30.13 -12.86
CA GLU A 468 -21.44 28.91 -13.18
C GLU A 468 -21.16 28.47 -14.63
N PRO A 469 -21.21 27.16 -14.92
CA PRO A 469 -21.02 26.64 -16.26
C PRO A 469 -22.00 27.22 -17.30
N TRP A 470 -23.24 27.51 -16.90
CA TRP A 470 -24.29 28.20 -17.67
C TRP A 470 -25.28 28.84 -16.68
N GLU A 471 -26.19 29.69 -17.19
CA GLU A 471 -27.25 30.33 -16.39
C GLU A 471 -28.22 29.28 -15.81
N GLU A 472 -28.64 29.43 -14.56
CA GLU A 472 -29.48 28.43 -13.87
C GLU A 472 -28.86 27.03 -13.80
N PHE A 473 -27.52 26.92 -13.77
CA PHE A 473 -26.82 25.64 -13.69
C PHE A 473 -27.25 24.85 -12.47
N ARG A 474 -27.32 25.51 -11.31
CA ARG A 474 -27.70 24.88 -10.04
C ARG A 474 -29.12 24.31 -10.10
N VAL A 475 -30.07 25.01 -10.72
CA VAL A 475 -31.45 24.56 -10.88
C VAL A 475 -31.49 23.33 -11.80
N SER A 476 -30.84 23.42 -12.95
CA SER A 476 -30.70 22.31 -13.91
C SER A 476 -30.10 21.06 -13.25
N ALA A 477 -29.05 21.23 -12.45
CA ALA A 477 -28.39 20.15 -11.73
C ALA A 477 -29.33 19.51 -10.69
N ARG A 478 -30.08 20.32 -9.93
CA ARG A 478 -31.04 19.84 -8.93
C ARG A 478 -32.11 18.97 -9.56
N GLU A 479 -32.74 19.45 -10.63
CA GLU A 479 -33.81 18.73 -11.33
C GLU A 479 -33.33 17.38 -11.87
N LYS A 480 -32.16 17.37 -12.53
CA LYS A 480 -31.59 16.13 -13.07
C LYS A 480 -31.23 15.17 -11.95
N VAL A 481 -30.57 15.63 -10.89
CA VAL A 481 -30.20 14.78 -9.74
C VAL A 481 -31.43 14.20 -9.05
N ALA A 482 -32.51 14.99 -8.89
CA ALA A 482 -33.76 14.52 -8.31
C ALA A 482 -34.40 13.38 -9.12
N SER A 483 -34.24 13.39 -10.46
CA SER A 483 -34.77 12.36 -11.36
C SER A 483 -33.94 11.07 -11.42
N ILE A 484 -32.75 11.03 -10.81
CA ILE A 484 -31.85 9.87 -10.88
C ILE A 484 -32.43 8.71 -10.06
N LYS A 485 -32.62 7.57 -10.73
CA LYS A 485 -32.84 6.27 -10.07
C LYS A 485 -31.49 5.58 -9.88
N VAL A 486 -31.09 5.37 -8.63
CA VAL A 486 -29.82 4.71 -8.30
C VAL A 486 -29.92 3.22 -8.68
N SER A 487 -29.07 2.79 -9.61
CA SER A 487 -28.98 1.40 -10.01
C SER A 487 -28.05 0.63 -9.06
N HIS A 488 -28.60 -0.38 -8.38
CA HIS A 488 -27.82 -1.28 -7.54
C HIS A 488 -27.50 -2.57 -8.30
N ARG A 489 -26.26 -3.05 -8.15
CA ARG A 489 -25.86 -4.33 -8.74
C ARG A 489 -26.63 -5.46 -8.07
N VAL A 490 -27.23 -6.33 -8.88
CA VAL A 490 -27.90 -7.55 -8.41
C VAL A 490 -26.86 -8.67 -8.32
N GLU A 491 -26.79 -9.34 -7.17
CA GLU A 491 -25.97 -10.53 -6.98
C GLU A 491 -26.85 -11.78 -7.16
N ARG A 492 -26.55 -12.57 -8.21
CA ARG A 492 -27.25 -13.82 -8.55
C ARG A 492 -26.34 -15.05 -8.36
N LYS A 493 -25.37 -14.93 -7.46
CA LYS A 493 -24.39 -15.99 -7.21
C LYS A 493 -25.07 -17.08 -6.37
N ILE A 494 -25.02 -18.32 -6.84
CA ILE A 494 -25.63 -19.48 -6.15
C ILE A 494 -24.69 -20.02 -5.06
N SER A 495 -23.39 -19.76 -5.18
CA SER A 495 -22.38 -20.16 -4.20
C SER A 495 -22.15 -19.09 -3.13
N GLY A 496 -22.16 -19.48 -1.86
CA GLY A 496 -21.84 -18.64 -0.71
C GLY A 496 -21.41 -19.52 0.47
N SER A 497 -21.32 -18.94 1.67
CA SER A 497 -21.21 -19.77 2.87
C SER A 497 -22.46 -20.63 2.98
N LEU A 498 -22.30 -21.94 3.14
CA LEU A 498 -23.42 -22.88 3.24
C LEU A 498 -24.04 -22.87 4.64
N HIS A 499 -23.20 -22.69 5.66
CA HIS A 499 -23.56 -22.61 7.06
C HIS A 499 -22.59 -21.64 7.76
N GLU A 500 -22.92 -21.26 8.99
CA GLU A 500 -22.00 -20.55 9.88
C GLU A 500 -20.82 -21.44 10.28
N ASP A 501 -19.68 -20.86 10.62
CA ASP A 501 -18.48 -21.62 11.02
C ASP A 501 -18.66 -22.33 12.38
N THR A 502 -19.60 -21.87 13.20
CA THR A 502 -19.87 -22.46 14.52
C THR A 502 -20.62 -23.77 14.39
N GLN A 503 -19.96 -24.87 14.77
CA GLN A 503 -20.58 -26.19 14.83
C GLN A 503 -21.30 -26.38 16.17
N TYR A 504 -22.57 -26.77 16.10
CA TYR A 504 -23.34 -27.14 17.28
C TYR A 504 -23.42 -28.66 17.41
N GLY A 505 -23.33 -29.15 18.65
CA GLY A 505 -23.52 -30.55 19.00
C GLY A 505 -25.01 -30.93 19.07
N PRO A 506 -25.37 -32.15 18.65
CA PRO A 506 -26.74 -32.63 18.71
C PRO A 506 -27.19 -32.89 20.15
N THR A 507 -28.51 -32.86 20.38
CA THR A 507 -29.13 -33.30 21.64
C THR A 507 -30.20 -34.37 21.36
N GLU A 508 -30.79 -34.93 22.41
CA GLU A 508 -31.88 -35.91 22.31
C GLU A 508 -33.18 -35.28 21.78
N HIS A 509 -33.30 -33.95 21.83
CA HIS A 509 -34.39 -33.19 21.24
C HIS A 509 -33.95 -32.63 19.89
N SER A 510 -34.71 -32.90 18.83
CA SER A 510 -34.37 -32.54 17.44
C SER A 510 -34.15 -31.05 17.21
N ASP A 511 -34.77 -30.20 18.04
CA ASP A 511 -34.79 -28.75 17.85
C ASP A 511 -33.84 -28.02 18.79
N THR A 512 -33.08 -28.76 19.60
CA THR A 512 -32.15 -28.21 20.58
C THR A 512 -30.74 -28.64 20.24
N PHE A 513 -29.85 -27.65 20.18
CA PHE A 513 -28.43 -27.85 19.92
C PHE A 513 -27.59 -27.25 21.05
N VAL A 514 -26.40 -27.81 21.26
CA VAL A 514 -25.48 -27.33 22.29
C VAL A 514 -24.19 -26.82 21.67
N VAL A 515 -23.64 -25.73 22.20
CA VAL A 515 -22.31 -25.26 21.86
C VAL A 515 -21.46 -25.24 23.12
N ARG A 516 -20.20 -25.67 23.01
CA ARG A 516 -19.26 -25.53 24.12
C ARG A 516 -18.71 -24.11 24.11
N LYS A 517 -18.97 -23.38 25.18
CA LYS A 517 -18.45 -22.03 25.39
C LYS A 517 -17.50 -22.05 26.58
N SER A 518 -16.38 -21.33 26.49
CA SER A 518 -15.51 -21.10 27.65
C SER A 518 -16.28 -20.33 28.72
N LEU A 519 -16.07 -20.65 30.00
CA LEU A 519 -16.68 -19.96 31.14
C LEU A 519 -16.46 -18.44 31.07
N GLU A 520 -15.28 -18.01 30.62
CA GLU A 520 -14.91 -16.59 30.48
C GLU A 520 -15.73 -15.83 29.43
N ASN A 521 -16.34 -16.54 28.49
CA ASN A 521 -17.16 -15.95 27.41
C ASN A 521 -18.66 -16.13 27.67
N LEU A 522 -19.04 -16.72 28.81
CA LEU A 522 -20.44 -16.93 29.17
C LEU A 522 -21.04 -15.65 29.74
N SER A 523 -22.12 -15.16 29.14
CA SER A 523 -22.87 -14.01 29.68
C SER A 523 -23.84 -14.46 30.78
N ALA A 524 -24.22 -13.54 31.68
CA ALA A 524 -25.15 -13.83 32.77
C ALA A 524 -26.50 -14.41 32.28
N ASN A 525 -26.96 -13.96 31.12
CA ASN A 525 -28.21 -14.45 30.53
C ASN A 525 -28.08 -15.86 29.93
N GLU A 526 -26.86 -16.32 29.61
CA GLU A 526 -26.60 -17.65 29.07
C GLU A 526 -26.42 -18.70 30.18
N VAL A 527 -26.16 -18.29 31.44
CA VAL A 527 -26.04 -19.19 32.59
C VAL A 527 -27.32 -20.00 32.78
N SER A 528 -28.49 -19.37 32.66
CA SER A 528 -29.80 -20.05 32.75
C SER A 528 -30.02 -21.09 31.66
N SER A 529 -29.26 -21.02 30.56
CA SER A 529 -29.32 -21.90 29.39
C SER A 529 -28.30 -23.04 29.43
N ILE A 530 -27.46 -23.15 30.47
CA ILE A 530 -26.53 -24.27 30.66
C ILE A 530 -27.34 -25.57 30.81
N ARG A 531 -27.17 -26.54 29.90
CA ARG A 531 -27.95 -27.78 29.93
C ARG A 531 -27.72 -28.62 31.19
N ASP A 532 -26.49 -28.74 31.65
CA ASP A 532 -26.15 -29.49 32.86
C ASP A 532 -26.70 -28.76 34.11
N GLU A 533 -27.67 -29.35 34.79
CA GLU A 533 -28.33 -28.75 35.97
C GLU A 533 -27.38 -28.56 37.17
N THR A 534 -26.32 -29.37 37.26
CA THR A 534 -25.32 -29.27 38.33
C THR A 534 -24.37 -28.12 38.09
N ILE A 535 -24.01 -27.87 36.83
CA ILE A 535 -23.15 -26.73 36.43
C ILE A 535 -23.97 -25.42 36.36
N ARG A 536 -25.28 -25.50 36.10
CA ARG A 536 -26.19 -24.35 36.02
C ARG A 536 -26.50 -23.73 37.38
N ARG A 537 -26.57 -24.55 38.43
CA ARG A 537 -26.78 -24.15 39.83
C ARG A 537 -25.47 -23.72 40.45
#